data_AF-A0A016VUK0-F1
#
_entry.id   AF-A0A016VUK0-F1
#
_cell.length_a   1.000
_cell.length_b   1.000
_cell.length_c   1.000
_cell.angle_alpha   90.00
_cell.angle_beta   90.00
_cell.angle_gamma   90.00
#
_symmetry.space_group_name_H-M   'P 1'
#
loop_
_entity.id
_entity.type
_entity.pdbx_description
1 polymer ?
#
loop_
_entity_poly.entity_id
_entity_poly.type
_entity_poly.pdbx_seq_one_letter_code
_entity_poly.pdbx_strand_id
1 'polypeptide(L)' 'MLADFDDACGKIGLQLNLTNTMFMTNGWVPDAPFSLNGTTISECSRYVYLGREVNMMNDLAPELGKRKRAARGA' A
#
# COMPACT_ATOMS: atom_id res chain seq x y z
N MET A 1 4.58 -0.02 12.99
CA MET A 1 4.98 0.18 11.59
C MET A 1 4.35 1.44 10.99
N LEU A 2 3.03 1.52 10.81
CA LEU A 2 2.38 2.74 10.27
C LEU A 2 2.47 3.94 11.24
N ALA A 3 2.29 3.73 12.54
CA ALA A 3 2.47 4.78 13.55
C ALA A 3 3.91 5.29 13.61
N ASP A 4 4.89 4.40 13.53
CA ASP A 4 6.31 4.79 13.51
C ASP A 4 6.66 5.58 12.24
N PHE A 5 6.03 5.25 11.10
CA PHE A 5 6.18 5.98 9.85
C PHE A 5 5.53 7.37 9.91
N ASP A 6 4.33 7.48 10.47
CA ASP A 6 3.64 8.76 10.69
C ASP A 6 4.46 9.68 11.62
N ASP A 7 5.00 9.13 12.72
CA ASP A 7 5.90 9.85 13.63
C ASP A 7 7.19 10.31 12.93
N ALA A 8 7.81 9.44 12.12
CA ALA A 8 8.98 9.79 11.34
C ALA A 8 8.69 10.89 10.31
N CYS A 9 7.55 10.83 9.62
CA CYS A 9 7.09 11.90 8.72
C CYS A 9 6.92 13.22 9.48
N GLY A 10 6.26 13.19 10.65
CA GLY A 10 6.07 14.37 11.49
C GLY A 10 7.38 15.05 11.88
N LYS A 11 8.42 14.26 12.19
CA LYS A 11 9.77 14.77 12.54
C LYS A 11 10.46 15.52 11.40
N ILE A 12 10.15 15.21 10.14
CA ILE A 12 10.70 15.89 8.97
C ILE A 12 9.72 16.91 8.36
N GLY A 13 8.62 17.21 9.05
CA GLY A 13 7.62 18.19 8.62
C GLY A 13 6.67 17.68 7.54
N LEU A 14 6.59 16.37 7.32
CA LEU A 14 5.60 15.74 6.45
C LEU A 14 4.40 15.27 7.28
N GLN A 15 3.20 15.37 6.71
CA GLN A 15 1.97 14.90 7.34
C GLN A 15 1.24 13.94 6.40
N LEU A 16 0.80 12.79 6.93
CA LEU A 16 0.00 11.85 6.17
C LEU A 16 -1.45 12.33 6.06
N ASN A 17 -1.98 12.33 4.83
CA ASN A 17 -3.40 12.53 4.59
C ASN A 17 -4.11 11.17 4.66
N LEU A 18 -4.63 10.82 5.83
CA LEU A 18 -5.28 9.52 6.07
C LEU A 18 -6.53 9.29 5.22
N THR A 19 -7.18 10.36 4.76
CA THR A 19 -8.41 10.28 3.96
C THR A 19 -8.12 9.87 2.52
N ASN A 20 -7.01 10.35 1.95
CA ASN A 20 -6.58 10.03 0.58
C ASN A 20 -5.62 8.83 0.53
N THR A 21 -5.08 8.42 1.68
CA THR A 21 -4.19 7.27 1.77
C THR A 21 -5.02 6.00 1.74
N MET A 22 -4.68 5.10 0.83
CA MET A 22 -5.24 3.76 0.77
C MET A 22 -4.13 2.73 0.90
N PHE A 23 -4.43 1.62 1.57
CA PHE A 23 -3.48 0.55 1.79
C PHE A 23 -3.57 -0.52 0.71
N MET A 24 -2.42 -1.09 0.35
CA MET A 24 -2.34 -2.28 -0.51
C MET A 24 -2.20 -3.51 0.37
N THR A 25 -3.27 -4.27 0.56
CA THR A 25 -3.24 -5.59 1.20
C THR A 25 -2.60 -6.62 0.27
N ASN A 26 -1.94 -7.62 0.84
CA ASN A 26 -1.47 -8.80 0.13
C ASN A 26 -1.72 -10.03 1.01
N GLY A 27 -1.43 -11.23 0.52
CA GLY A 27 -1.67 -12.46 1.29
C GLY A 27 -0.83 -12.63 2.58
N TRP A 28 0.06 -11.69 2.91
CA TRP A 28 0.82 -11.67 4.16
C TRP A 28 0.27 -10.66 5.17
N VAL A 29 -0.60 -9.77 4.71
CA VAL A 29 -1.27 -8.78 5.54
C VAL A 29 -2.52 -9.46 6.12
N PRO A 30 -2.73 -9.42 7.45
CA PRO A 30 -3.96 -9.94 8.05
C PRO A 30 -5.20 -9.30 7.43
N ASP A 31 -6.27 -10.08 7.27
CA ASP A 31 -7.58 -9.60 6.83
C ASP A 31 -8.27 -8.84 7.98
N ALA A 32 -7.72 -7.68 8.31
CA ALA A 32 -8.17 -6.80 9.36
C ALA A 32 -8.02 -5.34 8.93
N PRO A 33 -9.00 -4.47 9.24
CA PRO A 33 -8.88 -3.04 8.97
C PRO A 33 -7.68 -2.43 9.68
N PHE A 34 -6.90 -1.62 8.96
CA PHE A 34 -5.83 -0.83 9.57
C PHE A 34 -6.37 0.50 10.06
N SER A 35 -5.98 0.89 11.27
CA SER A 35 -6.27 2.22 11.81
C SER A 35 -4.99 2.93 12.23
N LEU A 36 -4.92 4.23 11.95
CA LEU A 36 -3.88 5.12 12.44
C LEU A 36 -4.57 6.32 13.12
N ASN A 37 -4.16 6.66 14.34
CA ASN A 37 -4.75 7.73 15.13
C ASN A 37 -6.29 7.65 15.24
N GLY A 38 -6.82 6.42 15.35
CA GLY A 38 -8.27 6.15 15.41
C GLY A 38 -9.01 6.29 14.07
N THR A 39 -8.34 6.62 12.97
CA THR A 39 -8.93 6.69 11.62
C THR A 39 -8.62 5.41 10.85
N THR A 40 -9.64 4.74 10.32
CA THR A 40 -9.48 3.55 9.47
C THR A 40 -8.95 3.96 8.10
N ILE A 41 -7.86 3.33 7.68
CA ILE A 41 -7.28 3.50 6.35
C ILE A 41 -8.03 2.58 5.39
N SER A 42 -8.49 3.13 4.27
CA SER A 42 -9.22 2.36 3.26
C SER A 42 -8.30 1.42 2.49
N GLU A 43 -8.84 0.31 2.00
CA GLU A 43 -8.12 -0.63 1.15
C GLU A 43 -8.30 -0.31 -0.35
N CYS A 44 -7.20 -0.37 -1.10
CA CYS A 44 -7.21 -0.25 -2.55
C CYS A 44 -7.74 -1.52 -3.22
N SER A 45 -8.98 -1.57 -3.69
CA SER A 45 -9.44 -2.75 -4.45
C SER A 45 -8.79 -2.87 -5.84
N ARG A 46 -8.53 -1.73 -6.51
CA ARG A 46 -8.02 -1.65 -7.88
C ARG A 46 -7.10 -0.44 -8.01
N TYR A 47 -6.01 -0.58 -8.77
CA TYR A 47 -5.11 0.53 -9.08
C TYR A 47 -4.58 0.41 -10.51
N VAL A 48 -4.29 1.55 -11.15
CA VAL A 48 -3.68 1.57 -12.49
C VAL A 48 -2.18 1.73 -12.35
N TYR A 49 -1.42 0.82 -12.94
CA TYR A 49 0.04 0.87 -12.97
C TYR A 49 0.54 0.60 -14.38
N LEU A 50 1.36 1.51 -14.90
CA LEU A 50 1.91 1.44 -16.26
C LEU A 50 0.81 1.25 -17.34
N GLY A 51 -0.34 1.90 -17.17
CA GLY A 51 -1.46 1.83 -18.10
C GLY A 51 -2.32 0.56 -18.01
N ARG A 52 -2.04 -0.34 -17.05
CA ARG A 52 -2.85 -1.53 -16.80
C ARG A 52 -3.56 -1.42 -15.45
N GLU A 53 -4.85 -1.72 -15.43
CA GLU A 53 -5.59 -1.90 -14.18
C GLU A 53 -5.18 -3.22 -13.52
N VAL A 54 -4.87 -3.17 -12.23
CA VAL A 54 -4.47 -4.30 -11.40
C VAL A 54 -5.51 -4.45 -10.30
N ASN A 55 -6.21 -5.58 -10.29
CA ASN A 55 -7.09 -5.95 -9.19
C ASN A 55 -6.26 -6.52 -8.03
N MET A 56 -6.39 -5.96 -6.83
CA MET A 56 -5.54 -6.41 -5.72
C MET A 56 -5.84 -7.85 -5.26
N MET A 57 -7.09 -8.29 -5.39
CA MET A 57 -7.51 -9.63 -4.96
C MET A 57 -6.95 -10.72 -5.88
N ASN A 58 -6.85 -10.45 -7.18
CA ASN A 58 -6.54 -11.47 -8.18
C ASN A 58 -5.19 -11.26 -8.89
N ASP A 59 -4.78 -10.01 -9.13
CA ASP A 59 -3.62 -9.68 -9.98
C ASP A 59 -2.36 -9.28 -9.19
N LEU A 60 -2.46 -9.12 -7.87
CA LEU A 60 -1.36 -8.57 -7.08
C LEU A 60 -0.12 -9.47 -7.05
N ALA A 61 -0.29 -10.76 -6.73
CA ALA A 61 0.80 -11.71 -6.68
C ALA A 61 1.56 -11.82 -8.03
N PRO A 62 0.89 -12.00 -9.19
CA PRO A 62 1.58 -12.02 -10.47
C PRO A 62 2.25 -10.69 -10.82
N GLU A 63 1.67 -9.55 -10.42
CA GLU A 63 2.27 -8.23 -10.66
C GLU A 63 3.54 -7.99 -9.82
N LEU A 64 3.53 -8.38 -8.54
CA LEU A 64 4.73 -8.35 -7.69
C LEU A 64 5.85 -9.24 -8.25
N GLY A 65 5.50 -10.41 -8.80
CA GLY A 65 6.45 -11.30 -9.46
C GLY A 65 7.09 -10.69 -10.71
N LYS A 66 6.34 -9.88 -11.49
CA LYS A 66 6.90 -9.13 -12.63
C LYS A 66 7.86 -8.04 -12.16
N ARG A 67 7.48 -7.24 -11.16
CA ARG A 67 8.35 -6.20 -10.59
C ARG A 67 9.66 -6.78 -10.07
N LYS A 68 9.61 -7.91 -9.37
CA LYS A 68 10.81 -8.61 -8.87
C LYS A 68 11.71 -9.09 -10.01
N ARG A 69 11.15 -9.56 -11.13
CA ARG A 69 11.93 -9.93 -12.34
C ARG A 69 12.55 -8.72 -13.03
N ALA A 70 11.78 -7.64 -13.20
CA ALA A 70 12.28 -6.40 -13.80
C ALA A 70 13.44 -5.80 -12.98
N ALA A 71 13.33 -5.81 -11.65
CA ALA A 71 14.39 -5.34 -10.76
C ALA A 71 15.66 -6.21 -10.78
N ARG A 72 15.58 -7.48 -11.20
CA ARG A 72 16.73 -8.39 -11.33
C ARG A 72 17.43 -8.32 -12.69
N GLY A 73 16.86 -7.59 -13.65
CA GLY A 73 17.42 -7.43 -14.99
C GLY A 73 18.38 -6.25 -15.14
N ALA A 74 18.58 -5.46 -14.07
CA ALA A 74 19.59 -4.42 -13.95
C ALA A 74 20.76 -4.92 -13.10
#